data_AF-A0A932UTJ2-F1
#
_entry.id   AF-A0A932UTJ2-F1
#
_cell.length_a   1.000
_cell.length_b   1.000
_cell.length_c   1.000
_cell.angle_alpha   90.00
_cell.angle_beta   90.00
_cell.angle_gamma   90.00
#
_symmetry.space_group_name_H-M   'P 1'
#
loop_
_entity.id
_entity.type
_entity.pdbx_description
1 polymer ?
#
loop_
_entity_poly.entity_id
_entity_poly.type
_entity_poly.pdbx_seq_one_letter_code
_entity_poly.pdbx_strand_id
1 'polypeptide(L)'
;FYELLNDSVWDCSQCFSCTRCPRQNNPGGIITIMREVAVRNGLQSAKNALQAYSRIIYKIMSTGTQVAPDMLQPDFFPDWGPDVVDVSRNLNEWRRAIPPETMHTTELAWDVSEKTRLELFLIWKLTGNLQMIETLDEGIYLVLSEVMEELLDEHGYELDEIEPVV
;
A
#
# COMPACT_ATOMS: atom_id res chain seq x y z
N PHE A 1 -3.24 -7.91 26.70
CA PHE A 1 -3.87 -7.61 25.39
C PHE A 1 -3.16 -6.46 24.71
N TYR A 2 -3.16 -5.26 25.30
CA TYR A 2 -2.51 -4.08 24.72
C TYR A 2 -0.99 -4.23 24.46
N GLU A 3 -0.26 -4.96 25.30
CA GLU A 3 1.17 -5.23 25.06
C GLU A 3 1.39 -6.07 23.79
N LEU A 4 0.66 -7.18 23.66
CA LEU A 4 0.75 -8.04 22.46
C LEU A 4 0.35 -7.30 21.18
N LEU A 5 -0.69 -6.44 21.26
CA LEU A 5 -1.15 -5.61 20.16
C LEU A 5 -0.12 -4.55 19.74
N ASN A 6 0.74 -4.09 20.65
CA ASN A 6 1.72 -3.05 20.38
C ASN A 6 3.12 -3.57 20.03
N ASP A 7 3.33 -4.87 20.07
CA ASP A 7 4.65 -5.48 19.87
C ASP A 7 4.54 -6.65 18.89
N SER A 8 4.21 -7.85 19.38
CA SER A 8 4.38 -9.10 18.62
C SER A 8 3.40 -9.31 17.46
N VAL A 9 2.31 -8.55 17.35
CA VAL A 9 1.40 -8.68 16.19
C VAL A 9 2.10 -8.35 14.88
N TRP A 10 3.15 -7.53 14.89
CA TRP A 10 3.88 -7.10 13.68
C TRP A 10 4.91 -8.15 13.20
N ASP A 11 5.32 -9.08 14.07
CA ASP A 11 6.26 -10.17 13.72
C ASP A 11 5.62 -11.30 12.91
N CYS A 12 4.29 -11.35 12.85
CA CYS A 12 3.58 -12.36 12.07
C CYS A 12 3.81 -12.16 10.56
N SER A 13 4.45 -13.13 9.91
CA SER A 13 4.67 -13.13 8.46
C SER A 13 3.44 -13.49 7.62
N GLN A 14 2.28 -13.68 8.25
CA GLN A 14 1.04 -14.12 7.60
C GLN A 14 1.22 -15.40 6.75
N CYS A 15 2.07 -16.33 7.19
CA CYS A 15 2.30 -17.60 6.48
C CYS A 15 1.15 -18.62 6.61
N PHE A 16 0.16 -18.34 7.47
CA PHE A 16 -0.99 -19.19 7.79
C PHE A 16 -0.68 -20.64 8.23
N SER A 17 0.57 -20.95 8.59
CA SER A 17 0.93 -22.28 9.14
C SER A 17 0.16 -22.62 10.42
N CYS A 18 -0.30 -21.59 11.15
CA CYS A 18 -1.13 -21.68 12.34
C CYS A 18 -2.57 -22.18 12.08
N THR A 19 -3.03 -22.24 10.82
CA THR A 19 -4.36 -22.77 10.44
C THR A 19 -4.53 -24.26 10.70
N ARG A 20 -3.46 -24.94 11.14
CA ARG A 20 -3.48 -26.33 11.64
C ARG A 20 -4.06 -26.46 13.06
N CYS A 21 -4.68 -25.42 13.61
CA CYS A 21 -5.18 -25.41 14.97
C CYS A 21 -6.22 -26.52 15.20
N PRO A 22 -6.02 -27.43 16.17
CA PRO A 22 -6.96 -28.54 16.43
C PRO A 22 -8.34 -28.05 16.95
N ARG A 23 -8.43 -26.76 17.33
CA ARG A 23 -9.67 -26.11 17.73
C ARG A 23 -10.36 -25.36 16.59
N GLN A 24 -9.89 -25.54 15.35
CA GLN A 24 -10.42 -24.86 14.16
C GLN A 24 -10.35 -23.34 14.22
N ASN A 25 -9.43 -22.80 15.01
CA ASN A 25 -9.17 -21.36 15.02
C ASN A 25 -8.32 -20.96 13.81
N ASN A 26 -8.43 -19.68 13.42
CA ASN A 26 -7.52 -19.04 12.47
C ASN A 26 -6.70 -17.93 13.17
N PRO A 27 -5.57 -18.28 13.84
CA PRO A 27 -4.75 -17.28 14.53
C PRO A 27 -4.20 -16.20 13.58
N GLY A 28 -3.87 -16.53 12.34
CA GLY A 28 -3.41 -15.56 11.34
C GLY A 28 -4.50 -14.53 10.99
N GLY A 29 -5.74 -14.98 10.89
CA GLY A 29 -6.91 -14.11 10.72
C GLY A 29 -7.11 -13.19 11.92
N ILE A 30 -7.01 -13.71 13.15
CA ILE A 30 -7.13 -12.89 14.37
C ILE A 30 -6.04 -11.81 14.42
N ILE A 31 -4.78 -12.16 14.11
CA ILE A 31 -3.68 -11.18 14.04
C ILE A 31 -3.97 -10.10 12.98
N THR A 32 -4.55 -10.47 11.85
CA THR A 32 -4.91 -9.50 10.79
C THR A 32 -5.95 -8.49 11.29
N ILE A 33 -6.99 -8.96 11.98
CA ILE A 33 -8.01 -8.09 12.61
C ILE A 33 -7.37 -7.20 13.68
N MET A 34 -6.46 -7.75 14.50
CA MET A 34 -5.74 -6.97 15.51
C MET A 34 -4.91 -5.84 14.87
N ARG A 35 -4.21 -6.11 13.76
CA ARG A 35 -3.47 -5.08 13.01
C ARG A 35 -4.40 -4.00 12.46
N GLU A 36 -5.55 -4.37 11.90
CA GLU A 36 -6.55 -3.41 11.41
C GLU A 36 -7.05 -2.49 12.53
N VAL A 37 -7.35 -3.06 13.71
CA VAL A 37 -7.72 -2.28 14.90
C VAL A 37 -6.58 -1.34 15.32
N ALA A 38 -5.33 -1.80 15.31
CA ALA A 38 -4.18 -0.97 15.65
C ALA A 38 -4.00 0.22 14.68
N VAL A 39 -4.16 -0.02 13.37
CA VAL A 39 -4.12 1.01 12.34
C VAL A 39 -5.26 2.01 12.55
N ARG A 40 -6.51 1.56 12.64
CA ARG A 40 -7.68 2.45 12.81
C ARG A 40 -7.63 3.32 14.06
N ASN A 41 -6.96 2.85 15.12
CA ASN A 41 -6.78 3.61 16.36
C ASN A 41 -5.48 4.43 16.37
N GLY A 42 -4.73 4.49 15.26
CA GLY A 42 -3.52 5.27 15.12
C GLY A 42 -2.41 4.89 16.12
N LEU A 43 -2.33 3.61 16.52
CA LEU A 43 -1.34 3.17 17.51
C LEU A 43 0.08 3.40 17.01
N GLN A 44 0.98 3.86 17.90
CA GLN A 44 2.36 4.16 17.53
C GLN A 44 3.11 2.93 16.98
N SER A 45 2.79 1.73 17.48
CA SER A 45 3.32 0.46 16.97
C SER A 45 2.96 0.24 15.49
N ALA A 46 1.73 0.58 15.09
CA ALA A 46 1.29 0.52 13.70
C ALA A 46 2.04 1.53 12.83
N LYS A 47 2.17 2.78 13.31
CA LYS A 47 2.91 3.84 12.60
C LYS A 47 4.37 3.42 12.36
N ASN A 48 5.04 2.91 13.38
CA ASN A 48 6.43 2.47 13.28
C ASN A 48 6.59 1.27 12.33
N ALA A 49 5.73 0.27 12.46
CA ALA A 49 5.79 -0.94 11.63
C ALA A 49 5.48 -0.65 10.14
N LEU A 50 4.63 0.34 9.87
CA LEU A 50 4.15 0.66 8.53
C LEU A 50 4.88 1.84 7.88
N GLN A 51 5.76 2.55 8.59
CA GLN A 51 6.48 3.72 8.08
C GLN A 51 7.18 3.46 6.73
N ALA A 52 7.83 2.30 6.59
CA ALA A 52 8.53 1.92 5.36
C ALA A 52 7.56 1.67 4.16
N TYR A 53 6.29 1.39 4.45
CA TYR A 53 5.27 1.07 3.45
C TYR A 53 4.50 2.30 2.96
N SER A 54 4.64 3.48 3.59
CA SER A 54 4.00 4.73 3.18
C SER A 54 4.11 4.99 1.68
N ARG A 55 5.32 4.91 1.10
CA ARG A 55 5.53 5.14 -0.35
C ARG A 55 4.96 4.02 -1.24
N ILE A 56 4.88 2.79 -0.73
CA ILE A 56 4.22 1.67 -1.41
C ILE A 56 2.72 1.93 -1.50
N ILE A 57 2.09 2.36 -0.39
CA ILE A 57 0.68 2.75 -0.34
C ILE A 57 0.42 3.88 -1.34
N TYR A 58 1.24 4.94 -1.32
CA TYR A 58 1.14 6.05 -2.26
C TYR A 58 1.16 5.59 -3.72
N LYS A 59 2.12 4.74 -4.12
CA LYS A 59 2.20 4.24 -5.51
C LYS A 59 0.98 3.39 -5.86
N ILE A 60 0.60 2.45 -4.99
CA ILE A 60 -0.56 1.57 -5.24
C ILE A 60 -1.82 2.38 -5.45
N MET A 61 -2.01 3.40 -4.64
CA MET A 61 -3.23 4.19 -4.71
C MET A 61 -3.22 5.18 -5.87
N SER A 62 -2.10 5.83 -6.15
CA SER A 62 -1.97 6.76 -7.30
C SER A 62 -2.01 6.08 -8.67
N THR A 63 -1.47 4.86 -8.77
CA THR A 63 -1.31 4.17 -10.07
C THR A 63 -2.27 3.00 -10.27
N GLY A 64 -2.94 2.53 -9.22
CA GLY A 64 -3.80 1.35 -9.25
C GLY A 64 -3.06 0.01 -9.37
N THR A 65 -1.72 0.02 -9.21
CA THR A 65 -0.88 -1.17 -9.44
C THR A 65 0.28 -1.29 -8.44
N GLN A 66 1.06 -2.36 -8.55
CA GLN A 66 2.08 -2.76 -7.59
C GLN A 66 3.33 -1.86 -7.61
N VAL A 67 4.24 -2.16 -6.68
CA VAL A 67 5.59 -1.59 -6.65
C VAL A 67 6.27 -1.76 -8.00
N ALA A 68 6.86 -0.67 -8.50
CA ALA A 68 7.56 -0.62 -9.77
C ALA A 68 9.08 -0.53 -9.56
N PRO A 69 9.92 -1.00 -10.52
CA PRO A 69 11.38 -1.01 -10.37
C PRO A 69 12.00 0.37 -10.09
N ASP A 70 11.42 1.45 -10.63
CA ASP A 70 11.80 2.84 -10.39
C ASP A 70 11.70 3.26 -8.91
N MET A 71 10.94 2.54 -8.10
CA MET A 71 10.78 2.79 -6.67
C MET A 71 12.00 2.38 -5.84
N LEU A 72 12.90 1.54 -6.38
CA LEU A 72 14.09 1.06 -5.66
C LEU A 72 15.12 2.19 -5.50
N GLN A 73 14.88 3.05 -4.52
CA GLN A 73 15.77 4.15 -4.16
C GLN A 73 16.42 3.90 -2.79
N PRO A 74 17.71 4.24 -2.60
CA PRO A 74 18.41 3.96 -1.35
C PRO A 74 17.80 4.63 -0.11
N ASP A 75 17.17 5.79 -0.28
CA ASP A 75 16.46 6.51 0.78
C ASP A 75 15.04 5.95 1.03
N PHE A 76 14.55 5.07 0.16
CA PHE A 76 13.23 4.43 0.27
C PHE A 76 13.36 3.05 0.92
N PHE A 77 14.42 2.32 0.59
CA PHE A 77 14.71 0.98 1.09
C PHE A 77 16.12 0.91 1.72
N PRO A 78 16.38 1.65 2.81
CA PRO A 78 17.72 1.74 3.41
C PRO A 78 18.24 0.38 3.92
N ASP A 79 17.33 -0.51 4.32
CA ASP A 79 17.67 -1.83 4.87
C ASP A 79 17.97 -2.88 3.80
N TRP A 80 17.79 -2.56 2.51
CA TRP A 80 18.02 -3.50 1.40
C TRP A 80 19.47 -3.49 0.91
N GLY A 81 20.33 -2.67 1.53
CA GLY A 81 21.78 -2.70 1.33
C GLY A 81 22.26 -2.03 0.03
N PRO A 82 23.54 -2.24 -0.34
CA PRO A 82 24.17 -1.57 -1.48
C PRO A 82 23.55 -1.93 -2.83
N ASP A 83 22.91 -3.09 -2.93
CA ASP A 83 22.29 -3.56 -4.18
C ASP A 83 21.22 -2.59 -4.68
N VAL A 84 20.46 -1.94 -3.79
CA VAL A 84 19.47 -0.93 -4.19
C VAL A 84 20.13 0.30 -4.80
N VAL A 85 21.33 0.68 -4.34
CA VAL A 85 22.11 1.78 -4.92
C VAL A 85 22.56 1.44 -6.34
N ASP A 86 23.03 0.22 -6.54
CA ASP A 86 23.49 -0.22 -7.85
C ASP A 86 22.32 -0.41 -8.82
N VAL A 87 21.21 -0.98 -8.36
CA VAL A 87 19.97 -1.05 -9.14
C VAL A 87 19.49 0.34 -9.52
N SER A 88 19.42 1.30 -8.58
CA SER A 88 18.90 2.64 -8.89
C SER A 88 19.76 3.38 -9.92
N ARG A 89 21.09 3.20 -9.87
CA ARG A 89 22.03 3.80 -10.83
C ARG A 89 21.97 3.16 -12.21
N ASN A 90 21.75 1.85 -12.29
CA ASN A 90 21.88 1.08 -13.53
C ASN A 90 20.54 0.59 -14.09
N LEU A 91 19.40 0.91 -13.46
CA LEU A 91 18.09 0.35 -13.76
C LEU A 91 17.77 0.30 -15.26
N ASN A 92 17.94 1.43 -15.95
CA ASN A 92 17.66 1.55 -17.38
C ASN A 92 18.56 0.67 -18.25
N GLU A 93 19.83 0.51 -17.89
CA GLU A 93 20.79 -0.30 -18.64
C GLU A 93 20.51 -1.79 -18.41
N TRP A 94 20.38 -2.19 -17.15
CA TRP A 94 20.12 -3.58 -16.78
C TRP A 94 18.78 -4.06 -17.29
N ARG A 95 17.76 -3.19 -17.31
CA ARG A 95 16.44 -3.53 -17.84
C ARG A 95 16.49 -3.82 -19.35
N ARG A 96 17.34 -3.13 -20.11
CA ARG A 96 17.57 -3.41 -21.55
C ARG A 96 18.35 -4.70 -21.82
N ALA A 97 19.11 -5.19 -20.83
CA ALA A 97 19.83 -6.45 -20.93
C ALA A 97 18.93 -7.68 -20.75
N ILE A 98 17.70 -7.50 -20.23
CA ILE A 98 16.67 -8.54 -20.14
C ILE A 98 16.08 -8.78 -21.55
N PRO A 99 15.60 -10.00 -21.90
CA PRO A 99 15.04 -10.27 -23.22
C PRO A 99 13.94 -9.27 -23.66
N PRO A 100 13.89 -8.92 -24.97
CA PRO A 100 13.00 -7.87 -25.50
C PRO A 100 11.51 -8.10 -25.25
N GLU A 101 11.10 -9.36 -25.07
CA GLU A 101 9.71 -9.77 -24.80
C GLU A 101 9.16 -9.18 -23.49
N THR A 102 10.03 -8.60 -22.65
CA THR A 102 9.66 -7.96 -21.38
C THR A 102 9.30 -6.48 -21.50
N MET A 103 9.32 -5.90 -22.72
CA MET A 103 9.07 -4.48 -23.00
C MET A 103 10.00 -3.49 -22.27
N HIS A 104 10.99 -4.00 -21.52
CA HIS A 104 11.97 -3.24 -20.76
C HIS A 104 11.36 -2.14 -19.85
N THR A 105 10.15 -2.34 -19.35
CA THR A 105 9.47 -1.35 -18.49
C THR A 105 10.21 -1.15 -17.17
N THR A 106 10.48 0.09 -16.80
CA THR A 106 11.07 0.47 -15.50
C THR A 106 10.04 1.02 -14.53
N GLU A 107 8.91 1.48 -15.06
CA GLU A 107 7.77 1.97 -14.30
C GLU A 107 6.75 0.82 -14.16
N LEU A 108 5.51 1.01 -14.61
CA LEU A 108 4.45 0.04 -14.40
C LEU A 108 4.65 -1.22 -15.26
N ALA A 109 4.41 -2.39 -14.65
CA ALA A 109 4.41 -3.67 -15.36
C ALA A 109 3.17 -3.83 -16.28
N TRP A 110 2.06 -3.20 -15.92
CA TRP A 110 0.86 -3.04 -16.74
C TRP A 110 0.26 -1.65 -16.50
N ASP A 111 -0.33 -1.10 -17.55
CA ASP A 111 -1.08 0.15 -17.46
C ASP A 111 -2.50 -0.13 -16.93
N VAL A 112 -2.93 0.63 -15.94
CA VAL A 112 -4.26 0.51 -15.34
C VAL A 112 -5.15 1.56 -15.98
N SER A 113 -6.21 1.11 -16.65
CA SER A 113 -7.13 2.02 -17.34
C SER A 113 -7.65 3.09 -16.37
N GLU A 114 -7.82 4.30 -16.88
CA GLU A 114 -8.35 5.43 -16.11
C GLU A 114 -9.68 5.11 -15.43
N LYS A 115 -10.60 4.46 -16.16
CA LYS A 115 -11.86 3.95 -15.59
C LYS A 115 -11.62 3.05 -14.37
N THR A 116 -10.67 2.12 -14.46
CA THR A 116 -10.34 1.22 -13.33
C THR A 116 -9.72 1.97 -12.16
N ARG A 117 -8.87 2.98 -12.41
CA ARG A 117 -8.29 3.82 -11.35
C ARG A 117 -9.38 4.60 -10.61
N LEU A 118 -10.34 5.16 -11.35
CA LEU A 118 -11.52 5.84 -10.79
C LEU A 118 -12.37 4.88 -9.93
N GLU A 119 -12.68 3.70 -10.45
CA GLU A 119 -13.44 2.68 -9.69
C GLU A 119 -12.72 2.25 -8.40
N LEU A 120 -11.40 2.06 -8.45
CA LEU A 120 -10.60 1.76 -7.26
C LEU A 120 -10.63 2.90 -6.24
N PHE A 121 -10.52 4.15 -6.69
CA PHE A 121 -10.61 5.30 -5.81
C PHE A 121 -11.97 5.41 -5.13
N LEU A 122 -13.06 5.26 -5.89
CA LEU A 122 -14.41 5.22 -5.33
C LEU A 122 -14.55 4.12 -4.27
N ILE A 123 -14.03 2.92 -4.53
CA ILE A 123 -14.00 1.84 -3.53
C ILE A 123 -13.28 2.31 -2.27
N TRP A 124 -12.07 2.88 -2.38
CA TRP A 124 -11.30 3.29 -1.19
C TRP A 124 -11.96 4.41 -0.40
N LYS A 125 -12.59 5.37 -1.07
CA LYS A 125 -13.35 6.46 -0.42
C LYS A 125 -14.58 5.93 0.29
N LEU A 126 -15.40 5.12 -0.40
CA LEU A 126 -16.68 4.64 0.13
C LEU A 126 -16.55 3.59 1.22
N THR A 127 -15.46 2.80 1.22
CA THR A 127 -15.22 1.80 2.26
C THR A 127 -14.47 2.35 3.48
N GLY A 128 -14.13 3.64 3.50
CA GLY A 128 -13.38 4.24 4.61
C GLY A 128 -11.87 3.93 4.62
N ASN A 129 -11.32 3.39 3.52
CA ASN A 129 -9.90 2.98 3.46
C ASN A 129 -8.96 4.18 3.40
N LEU A 130 -9.38 5.29 2.78
CA LEU A 130 -8.58 6.52 2.75
C LEU A 130 -8.35 7.08 4.17
N GLN A 131 -9.37 7.03 5.02
CA GLN A 131 -9.32 7.50 6.41
C GLN A 131 -8.37 6.64 7.26
N MET A 132 -8.19 5.35 6.92
CA MET A 132 -7.18 4.53 7.58
C MET A 132 -5.75 5.04 7.30
N ILE A 133 -5.52 5.69 6.16
CA ILE A 133 -4.20 6.22 5.80
C ILE A 133 -3.92 7.50 6.55
N GLU A 134 -4.93 8.36 6.72
CA GLU A 134 -4.82 9.57 7.54
C GLU A 134 -4.26 9.26 8.94
N THR A 135 -4.72 8.16 9.55
CA THR A 135 -4.23 7.74 10.86
C THR A 135 -2.75 7.33 10.89
N LEU A 136 -2.19 6.93 9.75
CA LEU A 136 -0.81 6.47 9.61
C LEU A 136 0.13 7.59 9.11
N ASP A 137 -0.29 8.29 8.07
CA ASP A 137 0.47 9.30 7.35
C ASP A 137 -0.48 10.34 6.73
N GLU A 138 -0.70 11.43 7.47
CA GLU A 138 -1.57 12.55 7.08
C GLU A 138 -1.11 13.19 5.75
N GLY A 139 0.20 13.27 5.52
CA GLY A 139 0.75 13.88 4.31
C GLY A 139 0.36 13.10 3.07
N ILE A 140 0.47 11.76 3.12
CA ILE A 140 0.04 10.89 2.01
C ILE A 140 -1.46 10.97 1.80
N TYR A 141 -2.24 10.99 2.88
CA TYR A 141 -3.69 11.12 2.79
C TYR A 141 -4.10 12.40 2.06
N LEU A 142 -3.49 13.54 2.39
CA LEU A 142 -3.80 14.82 1.75
C LEU A 142 -3.48 14.79 0.26
N VAL A 143 -2.28 14.33 -0.12
CA VAL A 143 -1.87 14.27 -1.54
C VAL A 143 -2.76 13.30 -2.33
N LEU A 144 -3.06 12.13 -1.78
CA LEU A 144 -3.93 11.16 -2.45
C LEU A 144 -5.37 11.68 -2.58
N SER A 145 -5.88 12.37 -1.57
CA SER A 145 -7.23 12.93 -1.62
C SER A 145 -7.32 14.04 -2.66
N GLU A 146 -6.37 14.97 -2.67
CA GLU A 146 -6.30 16.07 -3.65
C GLU A 146 -6.26 15.54 -5.09
N VAL A 147 -5.28 14.69 -5.41
CA VAL A 147 -5.09 14.16 -6.78
C VAL A 147 -6.32 13.39 -7.27
N MET A 148 -6.99 12.68 -6.38
CA MET A 148 -8.09 11.80 -6.77
C MET A 148 -9.44 12.48 -6.79
N GLU A 149 -9.65 13.49 -5.94
CA GLU A 149 -10.82 14.36 -6.00
C GLU A 149 -10.79 15.17 -7.29
N GLU A 150 -9.64 15.73 -7.68
CA GLU A 150 -9.45 16.36 -8.99
C GLU A 150 -9.78 15.40 -10.14
N LEU A 151 -9.28 14.16 -10.08
CA LEU A 151 -9.52 13.16 -11.12
C LEU A 151 -11.01 12.78 -11.24
N LEU A 152 -11.74 12.71 -10.13
CA LEU A 152 -13.19 12.44 -10.15
C LEU A 152 -13.98 13.61 -10.72
N ASP A 153 -13.63 14.84 -10.32
CA ASP A 153 -14.29 16.06 -10.79
C ASP A 153 -14.13 16.22 -12.31
N GLU A 154 -12.94 15.97 -12.85
CA GLU A 154 -12.67 15.96 -14.29
C GLU A 154 -13.56 14.97 -15.06
N HIS A 155 -13.98 13.89 -14.40
CA HIS A 155 -14.81 12.83 -14.96
C HIS A 155 -16.30 12.96 -14.61
N GLY A 156 -16.69 14.04 -13.93
CA GLY A 156 -18.08 14.35 -13.60
C GLY A 156 -18.67 13.48 -12.48
N TYR A 157 -17.83 12.95 -11.58
CA TYR A 157 -18.30 12.28 -10.37
C TYR A 157 -18.39 13.29 -9.22
N GLU A 158 -19.59 13.68 -8.81
CA GLU A 158 -19.78 14.53 -7.62
C GLU A 158 -19.82 13.66 -6.35
N LEU A 159 -18.79 13.76 -5.52
CA LEU A 159 -18.65 12.96 -4.30
C LEU A 159 -19.66 13.33 -3.20
N ASP A 160 -20.13 14.58 -3.17
CA ASP A 160 -21.09 15.07 -2.16
C ASP A 160 -22.45 14.36 -2.24
N GLU A 161 -22.74 13.67 -3.35
CA GLU A 161 -23.97 12.88 -3.54
C GLU A 161 -23.83 11.42 -3.08
N ILE A 162 -22.62 10.96 -2.76
CA ILE A 162 -22.35 9.55 -2.46
C ILE A 162 -22.13 9.37 -0.95
N GLU A 163 -23.20 8.98 -0.25
CA GLU A 163 -23.09 8.64 1.18
C GLU A 163 -22.15 7.43 1.36
N PRO A 164 -21.17 7.50 2.29
CA PRO A 164 -20.36 6.35 2.64
C PRO A 164 -21.26 5.23 3.19
N VAL A 165 -20.96 3.98 2.85
CA VAL A 165 -21.79 2.81 3.19
C VAL A 165 -21.65 2.40 4.67
N VAL A 166 -21.03 3.23 5.52
CA VAL A 166 -20.60 2.87 6.88
C VAL A 166 -21.42 3.61 7.94
#